data_AF-A0A7C5C3P3-F1
#
_entry.id   AF-A0A7C5C3P3-F1
#
_cell.length_a   1.000
_cell.length_b   1.000
_cell.length_c   1.000
_cell.angle_alpha   90.00
_cell.angle_beta   90.00
_cell.angle_gamma   90.00
#
_symmetry.space_group_name_H-M   'P 1'
#
loop_
_entity.id
_entity.type
_entity.pdbx_description
1 polymer ?
#
loop_
_entity_poly.entity_id
_entity_poly.type
_entity_poly.pdbx_seq_one_letter_code
_entity_poly.pdbx_strand_id
1 'polypeptide(L)'
;PKELLRELKPRLVLRDTKGASASLVSYLDLGSLVSYEWALAVGDQILTADEFEALVAKKTALVRFRDGFVRLNPQEIAALLKRARSPDSVSAVEVLRAHFSGAAELSTELNRSLDALLEEKHYPPPRSLSANLRPYQLRGYNWVCSLLQAGFGCILADDMGLGKTVQAISVLLRLEEEGLLGEGGTLVVAPTALLSNWERELERFAPPFR
;
A
#
# COMPACT_ATOMS: atom_id res chain seq x y z
N PRO A 1 40.77 -22.25 5.16
CA PRO A 1 39.96 -21.73 4.03
C PRO A 1 39.08 -20.56 4.49
N LYS A 2 39.31 -19.37 3.93
CA LYS A 2 38.67 -18.09 4.30
C LYS A 2 37.24 -17.95 3.74
N GLU A 3 36.54 -19.05 3.49
CA GLU A 3 35.42 -19.12 2.53
C GLU A 3 34.02 -19.29 3.15
N LEU A 4 33.84 -19.19 4.47
CA LEU A 4 32.51 -19.30 5.09
C LEU A 4 32.23 -18.26 6.19
N LEU A 5 32.84 -17.08 6.11
CA LEU A 5 32.39 -15.96 6.91
C LEU A 5 31.22 -15.29 6.19
N ARG A 6 29.98 -15.69 6.53
CA ARG A 6 28.78 -14.93 6.15
C ARG A 6 28.88 -13.55 6.78
N GLU A 7 29.40 -12.60 6.00
CA GLU A 7 29.47 -11.20 6.35
C GLU A 7 28.04 -10.63 6.31
N LEU A 8 27.44 -10.45 7.48
CA LEU A 8 26.09 -9.92 7.60
C LEU A 8 26.19 -8.40 7.65
N LYS A 9 25.65 -7.73 6.63
CA LYS A 9 25.59 -6.26 6.59
C LYS A 9 24.32 -5.78 7.30
N PRO A 10 24.42 -4.83 8.24
CA PRO A 10 23.25 -4.21 8.84
C PRO A 10 22.49 -3.40 7.79
N ARG A 11 21.17 -3.54 7.78
CA ARG A 11 20.27 -2.83 6.85
C ARG A 11 19.10 -2.26 7.63
N LEU A 12 18.59 -1.12 7.19
CA LEU A 12 17.37 -0.55 7.75
C LEU A 12 16.17 -1.23 7.14
N VAL A 13 15.27 -1.72 7.98
CA VAL A 13 14.04 -2.42 7.59
C VAL A 13 12.88 -1.73 8.27
N LEU A 14 11.79 -1.53 7.53
CA LEU A 14 10.56 -0.97 8.07
C LEU A 14 9.71 -2.10 8.67
N ARG A 15 9.29 -1.90 9.92
CA ARG A 15 8.48 -2.84 10.69
C ARG A 15 7.12 -2.24 10.97
N ASP A 16 6.06 -3.02 10.77
CA ASP A 16 4.69 -2.67 11.15
C ASP A 16 4.52 -2.74 12.68
N THR A 17 3.92 -1.70 13.28
CA THR A 17 3.71 -1.61 14.73
C THR A 17 2.27 -1.85 15.18
N LYS A 18 1.26 -1.84 14.30
CA LYS A 18 -0.15 -2.04 14.68
C LYS A 18 -0.97 -2.96 13.78
N GLY A 19 -0.39 -3.46 12.69
CA GLY A 19 -1.15 -4.17 11.67
C GLY A 19 -1.86 -3.15 10.79
N ALA A 20 -1.62 -3.22 9.47
CA ALA A 20 -2.36 -2.43 8.50
C ALA A 20 -3.88 -2.61 8.72
N SER A 21 -4.54 -1.56 9.21
CA SER A 21 -5.99 -1.53 9.43
C SER A 21 -6.54 -0.35 8.64
N ALA A 22 -6.97 -0.63 7.41
CA ALA A 22 -7.66 0.35 6.58
C ALA A 22 -9.05 0.63 7.18
N SER A 23 -9.22 1.75 7.87
CA SER A 23 -10.56 2.28 8.14
C SER A 23 -11.05 3.02 6.90
N LEU A 24 -12.17 2.58 6.34
CA LEU A 24 -12.82 3.05 5.09
C LEU A 24 -13.21 4.56 5.05
N VAL A 25 -12.94 5.33 6.11
CA VAL A 25 -13.45 6.70 6.27
C VAL A 25 -12.60 7.74 5.53
N SER A 26 -11.36 7.41 5.11
CA SER A 26 -10.49 8.36 4.41
C SER A 26 -9.70 7.71 3.27
N TYR A 27 -10.20 7.87 2.04
CA TYR A 27 -9.53 7.42 0.80
C TYR A 27 -8.28 8.25 0.42
N LEU A 28 -7.96 9.30 1.19
CA LEU A 28 -6.88 10.25 0.91
C LEU A 28 -5.88 10.40 2.07
N ASP A 29 -6.15 9.83 3.25
CA ASP A 29 -5.23 9.90 4.38
C ASP A 29 -4.37 8.63 4.47
N LEU A 30 -3.41 8.55 3.54
CA LEU A 30 -2.40 7.49 3.46
C LEU A 30 -1.61 7.32 4.78
N GLY A 31 -1.52 8.35 5.62
CA GLY A 31 -0.85 8.31 6.92
C GLY A 31 -1.57 7.45 7.96
N SER A 32 -2.86 7.17 7.76
CA SER A 32 -3.66 6.31 8.63
C SER A 32 -3.66 4.82 8.23
N LEU A 33 -3.21 4.49 7.01
CA LEU A 33 -3.32 3.14 6.44
C LEU A 33 -2.29 2.15 7.01
N VAL A 34 -1.10 2.62 7.39
CA VAL A 34 -0.01 1.77 7.87
C VAL A 34 0.81 2.53 8.92
N SER A 35 0.95 1.95 10.12
CA SER A 35 1.87 2.44 11.15
C SER A 35 3.17 1.66 11.09
N TYR A 36 4.30 2.34 10.94
CA TYR A 36 5.61 1.69 10.81
C TYR A 36 6.69 2.41 11.62
N GLU A 37 7.69 1.65 12.04
CA GLU A 37 8.89 2.13 12.70
C GLU A 37 10.13 1.59 12.00
N TRP A 38 11.21 2.38 12.03
CA TRP A 38 12.52 1.91 11.57
C TRP A 38 13.06 0.86 12.53
N ALA A 39 13.35 -0.32 12.00
CA ALA A 39 14.08 -1.36 12.69
C ALA A 39 15.40 -1.65 11.95
N LEU A 40 16.37 -2.19 12.66
CA LEU A 40 17.68 -2.53 12.11
C LEU A 40 17.74 -4.03 11.89
N ALA A 41 17.80 -4.48 10.64
CA ALA A 41 18.01 -5.88 10.35
C ALA A 41 19.50 -6.22 10.22
N VAL A 42 19.90 -7.36 10.78
CA VAL A 42 21.24 -7.94 10.61
C VAL A 42 21.06 -9.37 10.11
N GLY A 43 21.30 -9.59 8.82
CA GLY A 43 20.88 -10.83 8.16
C GLY A 43 19.36 -10.93 8.12
N ASP A 44 18.79 -12.05 8.61
CA ASP A 44 17.35 -12.30 8.62
C ASP A 44 16.64 -11.83 9.91
N GLN A 45 17.34 -11.14 10.81
CA GLN A 45 16.80 -10.76 12.12
C GLN A 45 16.61 -9.27 12.25
N ILE A 46 15.41 -8.87 12.65
CA ILE A 46 15.01 -7.50 12.94
C ILE A 46 15.36 -7.20 14.41
N LEU A 47 16.23 -6.22 14.63
CA LEU A 47 16.67 -5.72 15.93
C LEU A 47 16.13 -4.31 16.18
N THR A 48 15.87 -4.00 17.44
CA THR A 48 15.54 -2.64 17.88
C THR A 48 16.80 -1.76 17.96
N ALA A 49 16.61 -0.43 17.94
CA ALA A 49 17.74 0.52 18.02
C ALA A 49 18.60 0.32 19.28
N ASP A 50 17.98 -0.02 20.41
CA ASP A 50 18.67 -0.23 21.68
C ASP A 50 19.48 -1.53 21.71
N GLU A 51 18.95 -2.61 21.12
CA GLU A 51 19.69 -3.87 20.96
C GLU A 51 20.88 -3.72 20.01
N PHE A 52 20.72 -2.91 18.96
CA PHE A 52 21.81 -2.60 18.03
C PHE A 52 22.89 -1.74 18.71
N GLU A 53 22.52 -0.75 19.52
CA GLU A 53 23.49 0.02 20.29
C GLU A 53 24.26 -0.84 21.31
N ALA A 54 23.60 -1.80 21.96
CA ALA A 54 24.27 -2.76 22.84
C ALA A 54 25.28 -3.64 22.09
N LEU A 55 25.02 -3.97 20.81
CA LEU A 55 25.96 -4.69 19.96
C LEU A 55 27.15 -3.81 19.54
N VAL A 56 26.91 -2.54 19.24
CA VAL A 56 27.95 -1.56 18.84
C VAL A 56 28.83 -1.15 20.04
N ALA A 57 28.25 -1.05 21.23
CA ALA A 57 28.95 -0.68 22.47
C ALA A 57 30.05 -1.67 22.87
N LYS A 58 30.04 -2.90 22.32
CA LYS A 58 31.11 -3.90 22.53
C LYS A 58 32.43 -3.55 21.82
N LYS A 59 32.52 -2.41 21.10
CA LYS A 59 33.74 -1.79 20.55
C LYS A 59 34.64 -2.73 19.72
N THR A 60 34.09 -3.79 19.17
CA THR A 60 34.81 -4.75 18.34
C THR A 60 34.40 -4.54 16.88
N ALA A 61 35.37 -4.32 15.99
CA ALA A 61 35.11 -4.10 14.55
C ALA A 61 34.39 -5.28 13.86
N LEU A 62 34.36 -6.43 14.53
CA LEU A 62 33.76 -7.68 14.13
C LEU A 62 33.01 -8.25 15.33
N VAL A 63 31.69 -8.09 15.36
CA VAL A 63 30.85 -8.66 16.41
C VAL A 63 30.28 -9.97 15.89
N ARG A 64 30.55 -11.06 16.64
CA ARG A 64 29.93 -12.35 16.36
C ARG A 64 28.45 -12.25 16.71
N PHE A 65 27.61 -12.39 15.70
CA PHE A 65 26.15 -12.43 15.86
C PHE A 65 25.67 -13.81 15.39
N ARG A 66 25.41 -14.69 16.37
CA ARG A 66 25.06 -16.10 16.16
C ARG A 66 26.05 -16.83 15.23
N ASP A 67 25.59 -17.28 14.08
CA ASP A 67 26.35 -18.06 13.08
C ASP A 67 27.10 -17.18 12.07
N GLY A 68 27.07 -15.86 12.24
CA GLY A 68 27.69 -14.90 11.35
C GLY A 68 28.54 -13.85 12.07
N PHE A 69 29.22 -13.05 11.25
CA PHE A 69 30.08 -11.97 11.71
C PHE A 69 29.59 -10.67 11.08
N VAL A 70 29.32 -9.68 11.93
CA VAL A 70 28.87 -8.35 11.50
C VAL A 70 30.08 -7.43 11.52
N ARG A 71 30.45 -6.90 10.35
CA ARG A 71 31.49 -5.89 10.25
C ARG A 71 30.88 -4.54 10.59
N LEU A 72 31.38 -3.93 11.66
CA LEU A 72 30.86 -2.67 12.18
C LEU A 72 31.76 -1.52 11.72
N ASN A 73 31.37 -0.82 10.66
CA ASN A 73 32.02 0.43 10.26
C ASN A 73 31.41 1.60 11.05
N PRO A 74 32.16 2.30 11.92
CA PRO A 74 31.61 3.32 12.83
C PRO A 74 30.85 4.45 12.13
N GLN A 75 31.25 4.81 10.90
CA GLN A 75 30.60 5.85 10.10
C GLN A 75 29.25 5.40 9.52
N GLU A 76 29.17 4.15 9.03
CA GLU A 76 27.93 3.57 8.51
C GLU A 76 26.90 3.37 9.63
N ILE A 77 27.34 2.92 10.81
CA ILE A 77 26.49 2.71 11.98
C ILE A 77 25.91 4.02 12.51
N ALA A 78 26.73 5.07 12.59
CA ALA A 78 26.26 6.38 13.02
C ALA A 78 25.23 6.95 12.05
N ALA A 79 25.40 6.74 10.74
CA ALA A 79 24.44 7.15 9.73
C ALA A 79 23.12 6.35 9.82
N LEU A 80 23.20 5.03 10.03
CA LEU A 80 22.03 4.15 10.18
C LEU A 80 21.25 4.46 11.46
N LEU A 81 21.93 4.66 12.60
CA LEU A 81 21.31 5.04 13.87
C LEU A 81 20.69 6.43 13.83
N LYS A 82 21.35 7.40 13.18
CA LYS A 82 20.80 8.74 12.99
C LYS A 82 19.51 8.70 12.17
N ARG A 83 19.47 7.87 11.12
CA ARG A 83 18.30 7.71 10.26
C ARG A 83 17.16 6.92 10.94
N ALA A 84 17.50 5.94 11.78
CA ALA A 84 16.51 5.20 12.58
C ALA A 84 15.88 6.05 13.70
N ARG A 85 16.64 6.99 14.28
CA ARG A 85 16.19 7.89 15.35
C ARG A 85 15.61 9.22 14.87
N SER A 86 15.67 9.49 13.56
CA SER A 86 15.04 10.68 12.99
C SER A 86 13.50 10.53 13.01
N PRO A 87 12.77 11.46 13.65
CA PRO A 87 11.30 11.45 13.71
C PRO A 87 10.65 11.93 12.41
N ASP A 88 11.43 12.28 11.39
CA ASP A 88 10.97 12.38 10.00
C ASP A 88 10.67 10.96 9.51
N SER A 89 9.57 10.44 10.05
CA SER A 89 8.97 9.16 9.77
C SER A 89 8.91 8.98 8.27
N VAL A 90 9.31 7.78 7.80
CA VAL A 90 9.02 7.34 6.44
C VAL A 90 7.58 7.68 6.13
N SER A 91 7.24 8.11 4.93
CA SER A 91 5.82 8.26 4.59
C SER A 91 5.24 6.93 4.14
N ALA A 92 3.93 6.70 4.30
CA ALA A 92 3.29 5.50 3.78
C ALA A 92 3.53 5.36 2.26
N VAL A 93 3.66 6.50 1.57
CA VAL A 93 4.06 6.59 0.16
C VAL A 93 5.46 6.04 -0.09
N GLU A 94 6.42 6.28 0.80
CA GLU A 94 7.78 5.73 0.68
C GLU A 94 7.81 4.22 0.94
N VAL A 95 7.01 3.72 1.88
CA VAL A 95 6.83 2.27 2.11
C VAL A 95 6.25 1.60 0.86
N LEU A 96 5.15 2.16 0.32
CA LEU A 96 4.52 1.64 -0.89
C LEU A 96 5.46 1.74 -2.09
N ARG A 97 6.19 2.86 -2.23
CA ARG A 97 7.21 3.01 -3.28
C ARG A 97 8.28 1.94 -3.14
N ALA A 98 8.78 1.66 -1.94
CA ALA A 98 9.74 0.61 -1.70
C ALA A 98 9.21 -0.77 -2.10
N HIS A 99 7.95 -1.08 -1.75
CA HIS A 99 7.28 -2.32 -2.12
C HIS A 99 7.19 -2.49 -3.64
N PHE A 100 6.66 -1.49 -4.36
CA PHE A 100 6.48 -1.57 -5.82
C PHE A 100 7.78 -1.47 -6.62
N SER A 101 8.75 -0.70 -6.16
CA SER A 101 10.03 -0.53 -6.87
C SER A 101 11.07 -1.59 -6.53
N GLY A 102 10.88 -2.35 -5.45
CA GLY A 102 11.90 -3.21 -4.87
C GLY A 102 13.15 -2.45 -4.38
N ALA A 103 13.09 -1.12 -4.27
CA ALA A 103 14.26 -0.29 -4.00
C ALA A 103 14.68 -0.25 -2.51
N ALA A 104 13.84 -0.73 -1.59
CA ALA A 104 14.19 -0.85 -0.19
C ALA A 104 13.75 -2.21 0.39
N GLU A 105 14.50 -2.69 1.38
CA GLU A 105 14.23 -3.95 2.06
C GLU A 105 13.14 -3.76 3.11
N LEU A 106 11.94 -4.20 2.75
CA LEU A 106 10.81 -4.34 3.66
C LEU A 106 10.90 -5.68 4.39
N SER A 107 10.41 -5.74 5.62
CA SER A 107 10.32 -6.99 6.37
C SER A 107 9.41 -7.99 5.65
N THR A 108 9.64 -9.29 5.84
CA THR A 108 8.81 -10.35 5.25
C THR A 108 7.36 -10.24 5.68
N GLU A 109 7.11 -9.81 6.91
CA GLU A 109 5.78 -9.62 7.47
C GLU A 109 5.08 -8.42 6.81
N LEU A 110 5.77 -7.29 6.65
CA LEU A 110 5.22 -6.10 6.00
C LEU A 110 4.93 -6.35 4.52
N ASN A 111 5.83 -7.03 3.80
CA ASN A 111 5.58 -7.42 2.42
C ASN A 111 4.32 -8.27 2.30
N ARG A 112 4.17 -9.30 3.16
CA ARG A 112 2.98 -10.15 3.14
C ARG A 112 1.70 -9.37 3.46
N SER A 113 1.75 -8.45 4.42
CA SER A 113 0.61 -7.60 4.75
C SER A 113 0.22 -6.67 3.58
N LEU A 114 1.21 -6.10 2.89
CA LEU A 114 0.97 -5.26 1.70
C LEU A 114 0.42 -6.08 0.53
N ASP A 115 0.98 -7.28 0.29
CA ASP A 115 0.49 -8.20 -0.74
C ASP A 115 -0.98 -8.59 -0.48
N ALA A 116 -1.31 -8.97 0.76
CA ALA A 116 -2.68 -9.33 1.15
C ALA A 116 -3.65 -8.15 1.06
N LEU A 117 -3.16 -6.94 1.32
CA LEU A 117 -3.95 -5.71 1.25
C LEU A 117 -4.21 -5.29 -0.21
N LEU A 118 -3.28 -5.58 -1.13
CA LEU A 118 -3.39 -5.30 -2.57
C LEU A 118 -3.96 -6.46 -3.38
N GLU A 119 -4.32 -7.56 -2.74
CA GLU A 119 -4.90 -8.73 -3.40
C GLU A 119 -6.22 -8.37 -4.10
N GLU A 120 -6.33 -8.72 -5.38
CA GLU A 120 -7.55 -8.49 -6.16
C GLU A 120 -8.67 -9.40 -5.64
N LYS A 121 -9.73 -8.79 -5.13
CA LYS A 121 -10.93 -9.48 -4.66
C LYS A 121 -11.98 -9.47 -5.76
N HIS A 122 -12.76 -10.55 -5.80
CA HIS A 122 -13.87 -10.66 -6.74
C HIS A 122 -15.16 -10.11 -6.14
N TYR A 123 -15.71 -9.09 -6.78
CA TYR A 123 -17.00 -8.49 -6.44
C TYR A 123 -18.02 -8.80 -7.54
N PRO A 124 -19.22 -9.27 -7.20
CA PRO A 124 -20.29 -9.35 -8.18
C PRO A 124 -20.68 -7.93 -8.65
N PRO A 125 -21.14 -7.78 -9.91
CA PRO A 125 -21.75 -6.53 -10.36
C PRO A 125 -22.91 -6.12 -9.44
N PRO A 126 -23.13 -4.81 -9.22
CA PRO A 126 -24.24 -4.30 -8.42
C PRO A 126 -25.59 -4.78 -8.95
N ARG A 127 -26.55 -5.01 -8.06
CA ARG A 127 -27.90 -5.48 -8.43
C ARG A 127 -28.70 -4.39 -9.13
N SER A 128 -28.45 -3.13 -8.80
CA SER A 128 -29.07 -1.95 -9.41
C SER A 128 -28.51 -1.59 -10.79
N LEU A 129 -27.42 -2.26 -11.22
CA LEU A 129 -26.79 -2.00 -12.51
C LEU A 129 -27.65 -2.55 -13.66
N SER A 130 -28.13 -1.65 -14.52
CA SER A 130 -28.90 -1.97 -15.73
C SER A 130 -28.00 -2.22 -16.94
N ALA A 131 -26.93 -3.00 -16.75
CA ALA A 131 -25.96 -3.35 -17.79
C ALA A 131 -25.22 -4.66 -17.49
N ASN A 132 -24.75 -5.33 -18.54
CA ASN A 132 -23.85 -6.47 -18.42
C ASN A 132 -22.41 -6.04 -18.71
N LEU A 133 -21.55 -6.08 -17.70
CA LEU A 133 -20.13 -5.78 -17.84
C LEU A 133 -19.45 -6.83 -18.73
N ARG A 134 -18.61 -6.38 -19.66
CA ARG A 134 -17.69 -7.25 -20.41
C ARG A 134 -16.62 -7.81 -19.47
N PRO A 135 -15.99 -8.96 -19.77
CA PRO A 135 -14.99 -9.56 -18.90
C PRO A 135 -13.86 -8.60 -18.48
N TYR A 136 -13.39 -7.75 -19.39
CA TYR A 136 -12.36 -6.76 -19.07
C TYR A 136 -12.88 -5.61 -18.19
N GLN A 137 -14.15 -5.20 -18.35
CA GLN A 137 -14.79 -4.19 -17.51
C GLN A 137 -15.04 -4.72 -16.10
N LEU A 138 -15.40 -6.00 -15.98
CA LEU A 138 -15.55 -6.66 -14.69
C LEU A 138 -14.22 -6.73 -13.94
N ARG A 139 -13.11 -7.02 -14.63
CA ARG A 139 -11.76 -6.94 -14.04
C ARG A 139 -11.43 -5.52 -13.58
N GLY A 140 -11.67 -4.50 -14.43
CA GLY A 140 -11.44 -3.11 -14.06
C GLY A 140 -12.26 -2.67 -12.84
N TYR A 141 -13.54 -3.04 -12.80
CA TYR A 141 -14.42 -2.85 -11.64
C TYR A 141 -13.88 -3.54 -10.37
N ASN A 142 -13.53 -4.83 -10.45
CA ASN A 142 -13.00 -5.58 -9.31
C ASN A 142 -11.69 -4.98 -8.77
N TRP A 143 -10.81 -4.57 -9.68
CA TRP A 143 -9.56 -3.91 -9.33
C TRP A 143 -9.80 -2.59 -8.58
N VAL A 144 -10.68 -1.73 -9.10
CA VAL A 144 -11.04 -0.47 -8.45
C VAL A 144 -11.69 -0.71 -7.07
N CYS A 145 -12.63 -1.64 -6.97
CA CYS A 145 -13.26 -1.99 -5.69
C CYS A 145 -12.23 -2.52 -4.67
N SER A 146 -11.26 -3.34 -5.11
CA SER A 146 -10.21 -3.86 -4.23
C SER A 146 -9.33 -2.74 -3.67
N LEU A 147 -8.94 -1.79 -4.53
CA LEU A 147 -8.15 -0.61 -4.11
C LEU A 147 -8.92 0.28 -3.14
N LEU A 148 -10.19 0.56 -3.42
CA LEU A 148 -11.03 1.38 -2.55
C LEU A 148 -11.22 0.72 -1.17
N GLN A 149 -11.48 -0.58 -1.13
CA GLN A 149 -11.59 -1.35 0.11
C GLN A 149 -10.28 -1.39 0.90
N ALA A 150 -9.14 -1.32 0.22
CA ALA A 150 -7.83 -1.17 0.82
C ALA A 150 -7.50 0.27 1.27
N GLY A 151 -8.41 1.23 1.03
CA GLY A 151 -8.27 2.63 1.42
C GLY A 151 -7.50 3.49 0.41
N PHE A 152 -7.27 2.99 -0.81
CA PHE A 152 -6.60 3.74 -1.88
C PHE A 152 -7.58 4.38 -2.85
N GLY A 153 -7.17 5.53 -3.41
CA GLY A 153 -7.70 6.00 -4.68
C GLY A 153 -7.22 5.15 -5.86
N CYS A 154 -7.81 5.35 -7.04
CA CYS A 154 -7.43 4.63 -8.26
C CYS A 154 -7.34 5.58 -9.47
N ILE A 155 -6.56 5.17 -10.47
CA ILE A 155 -6.52 5.80 -11.79
C ILE A 155 -6.93 4.72 -12.80
N LEU A 156 -8.16 4.78 -13.28
CA LEU A 156 -8.66 3.89 -14.33
C LEU A 156 -8.27 4.44 -15.71
N ALA A 157 -7.07 4.07 -16.17
CA ALA A 157 -6.46 4.57 -17.40
C ALA A 157 -6.59 3.62 -18.61
N ASP A 158 -7.69 2.86 -18.68
CA ASP A 158 -8.02 2.02 -19.85
C ASP A 158 -8.07 2.85 -21.15
N ASP A 159 -7.86 2.19 -22.30
CA ASP A 159 -7.99 2.82 -23.62
C ASP A 159 -9.34 3.53 -23.83
N MET A 160 -9.32 4.53 -24.70
CA MET A 160 -10.53 5.27 -25.09
C MET A 160 -11.55 4.32 -25.73
N GLY A 161 -12.83 4.46 -25.35
CA GLY A 161 -13.92 3.64 -25.88
C GLY A 161 -14.18 2.31 -25.15
N LEU A 162 -13.35 1.91 -24.17
CA LEU A 162 -13.57 0.67 -23.41
C LEU A 162 -14.71 0.75 -22.36
N GLY A 163 -15.41 1.87 -22.26
CA GLY A 163 -16.52 2.04 -21.33
C GLY A 163 -16.06 2.21 -19.89
N LYS A 164 -15.16 3.16 -19.63
CA LYS A 164 -14.75 3.54 -18.27
C LYS A 164 -15.90 4.13 -17.46
N THR A 165 -16.82 4.83 -18.11
CA THR A 165 -17.99 5.43 -17.45
C THR A 165 -18.89 4.37 -16.83
N VAL A 166 -19.26 3.29 -17.56
CA VAL A 166 -20.05 2.19 -16.98
C VAL A 166 -19.31 1.46 -15.85
N GLN A 167 -17.98 1.35 -15.92
CA GLN A 167 -17.18 0.80 -14.82
C GLN A 167 -17.26 1.72 -13.58
N ALA A 168 -17.09 3.03 -13.75
CA ALA A 168 -17.20 4.01 -12.68
C ALA A 168 -18.61 4.01 -12.05
N ILE A 169 -19.67 3.99 -12.85
CA ILE A 169 -21.05 3.87 -12.38
C ILE A 169 -21.24 2.57 -11.57
N SER A 170 -20.68 1.45 -12.04
CA SER A 170 -20.76 0.18 -11.30
C SER A 170 -20.09 0.28 -9.92
N VAL A 171 -18.95 0.98 -9.82
CA VAL A 171 -18.29 1.24 -8.53
C VAL A 171 -19.17 2.10 -7.63
N LEU A 172 -19.79 3.16 -8.15
CA LEU A 172 -20.68 4.02 -7.35
C LEU A 172 -21.88 3.26 -6.79
N LEU A 173 -22.53 2.45 -7.61
CA LEU A 173 -23.64 1.60 -7.18
C LEU A 173 -23.21 0.59 -6.12
N ARG A 174 -21.98 0.05 -6.23
CA ARG A 174 -21.44 -0.85 -5.22
C ARG A 174 -21.25 -0.14 -3.88
N LEU A 175 -20.67 1.06 -3.90
CA LEU A 175 -20.48 1.87 -2.69
C LEU A 175 -21.83 2.24 -2.05
N GLU A 176 -22.85 2.50 -2.87
CA GLU A 176 -24.22 2.72 -2.39
C GLU A 176 -24.80 1.47 -1.70
N GLU A 177 -24.72 0.30 -2.34
CA GLU A 177 -25.20 -0.96 -1.78
C GLU A 177 -24.53 -1.33 -0.45
N GLU A 178 -23.27 -0.93 -0.27
CA GLU A 178 -22.51 -1.14 0.97
C GLU A 178 -22.72 -0.03 2.02
N GLY A 179 -23.51 1.01 1.71
CA GLY A 179 -23.75 2.14 2.60
C GLY A 179 -22.50 3.00 2.84
N LEU A 180 -21.56 2.99 1.90
CA LEU A 180 -20.29 3.71 1.96
C LEU A 180 -20.33 5.09 1.32
N LEU A 181 -21.42 5.42 0.61
CA LEU A 181 -21.69 6.78 0.17
C LEU A 181 -22.16 7.61 1.38
N GLY A 182 -21.40 8.64 1.73
CA GLY A 182 -21.78 9.56 2.79
C GLY A 182 -23.04 10.37 2.44
N GLU A 183 -23.61 11.05 3.44
CA GLU A 183 -24.85 11.84 3.28
C GLU A 183 -24.74 12.97 2.24
N GLY A 184 -23.52 13.38 1.88
CA GLY A 184 -23.25 14.42 0.88
C GLY A 184 -23.32 13.98 -0.59
N GLY A 185 -23.53 12.69 -0.87
CA GLY A 185 -23.61 12.16 -2.22
C GLY A 185 -22.26 12.05 -2.95
N THR A 186 -22.31 11.87 -4.27
CA THR A 186 -21.13 11.69 -5.14
C THR A 186 -20.94 12.89 -6.08
N LEU A 187 -19.70 13.38 -6.21
CA LEU A 187 -19.34 14.43 -7.18
C LEU A 187 -18.59 13.84 -8.38
N VAL A 188 -19.18 13.97 -9.57
CA VAL A 188 -18.50 13.69 -10.84
C VAL A 188 -18.06 15.00 -11.49
N VAL A 189 -16.77 15.12 -11.79
CA VAL A 189 -16.20 16.26 -12.49
C VAL A 189 -15.78 15.82 -13.89
N ALA A 190 -16.32 16.47 -14.92
CA ALA A 190 -16.00 16.18 -16.31
C ALA A 190 -16.02 17.48 -17.15
N PRO A 191 -15.33 17.51 -18.31
CA PRO A 191 -15.49 18.56 -19.29
C PRO A 191 -16.97 18.78 -19.65
N THR A 192 -17.36 20.03 -19.91
CA THR A 192 -18.76 20.41 -20.19
C THR A 192 -19.39 19.57 -21.30
N ALA A 193 -18.61 19.22 -22.34
CA ALA A 193 -19.06 18.42 -23.46
C ALA A 193 -19.44 16.97 -23.09
N LEU A 194 -19.01 16.46 -21.93
CA LEU A 194 -19.28 15.10 -21.48
C LEU A 194 -20.39 15.01 -20.44
N LEU A 195 -20.89 16.14 -19.92
CA LEU A 195 -21.92 16.14 -18.87
C LEU A 195 -23.22 15.45 -19.34
N SER A 196 -23.69 15.77 -20.55
CA SER A 196 -24.90 15.15 -21.12
C SER A 196 -24.72 13.66 -21.44
N ASN A 197 -23.49 13.22 -21.67
CA ASN A 197 -23.18 11.79 -21.83
C ASN A 197 -23.26 11.08 -20.47
N TRP A 198 -22.68 11.66 -19.43
CA TRP A 198 -22.76 11.12 -18.06
C TRP A 198 -24.21 11.01 -17.57
N GLU A 199 -25.02 12.05 -17.77
CA GLU A 199 -26.44 12.03 -17.43
C GLU A 199 -27.19 10.88 -18.12
N ARG A 200 -27.03 10.74 -19.44
CA ARG A 200 -27.65 9.66 -20.21
C ARG A 200 -27.16 8.28 -19.78
N GLU A 201 -25.88 8.14 -19.47
CA GLU A 201 -25.32 6.87 -19.02
C GLU A 201 -25.81 6.49 -17.61
N LEU A 202 -25.98 7.47 -16.71
CA LEU A 202 -26.60 7.24 -15.40
C LEU A 202 -28.06 6.84 -15.53
N GLU A 203 -28.87 7.55 -16.32
CA GLU A 203 -30.26 7.17 -16.58
C GLU A 203 -30.39 5.76 -17.18
N ARG A 204 -29.45 5.39 -18.05
CA ARG A 204 -29.45 4.09 -18.72
C ARG A 204 -28.97 2.95 -17.83
N PHE A 205 -27.85 3.14 -17.11
CA PHE A 205 -27.16 2.08 -16.40
C PHE A 205 -27.47 2.05 -14.90
N ALA A 206 -27.94 3.15 -14.33
CA ALA A 206 -28.27 3.29 -12.92
C ALA A 206 -29.58 4.09 -12.70
N PRO A 207 -30.74 3.69 -13.28
CA PRO A 207 -32.00 4.43 -13.13
C PRO A 207 -32.46 4.76 -11.69
N PRO A 208 -32.26 3.88 -10.68
CA PRO A 208 -32.69 4.17 -9.31
C PRO A 208 -31.70 5.05 -8.52
N PHE A 209 -30.49 5.27 -9.06
CA PHE A 209 -29.42 6.02 -8.41
C PHE A 209 -29.73 7.52 -8.44
N ARG A 210 -29.53 8.21 -7.32
CA ARG A 210 -29.81 9.65 -7.17
C ARG A 210 -28.64 10.40 -6.55
#